data_AF-A0A418CQA2-F1
#
_entry.id   AF-A0A418CQA2-F1
#
_cell.length_a   1.000
_cell.length_b   1.000
_cell.length_c   1.000
_cell.angle_alpha   90.00
_cell.angle_beta   90.00
_cell.angle_gamma   90.00
#
_symmetry.space_group_name_H-M   'P 1'
#
loop_
_entity.id
_entity.type
_entity.pdbx_description
1 polymer ?
#
loop_
_entity_poly.entity_id
_entity_poly.type
_entity_poly.pdbx_seq_one_letter_code
_entity_poly.pdbx_strand_id
1 'polypeptide(L)'
;MRPDAMCRWMESKISETLPESFAIVYDGWTSGSTHYVAMFATFPNDSHRGYEKYLDFVLGVYGKDRENVVALIGDNFSTNRAFARLAGVPMIGCASHRFNLFVGDVLAEHEELLVAVNAIMKKLTNIILSAKLRRLTDLRPKQRNQTRWNSSVAMLDRYVKLKPFVPLMGLEEIDNLLLSVRQDRHIDHLLAKLIDLNSVKLELQDEAITLADVRGLFDEVVGEFPSANERLRPGASTIQDPHFETGVVKVLMHMSPSLTDQERLSIARLAVTAGIRDDDRMSDADCMSMASRAKKWRKMQQSCSGFMDCRFLRRPLTCASACFQ
;
A
#
# COMPACT_ATOMS: atom_id res chain seq x y z
N MET A 1 -19.86 10.92 29.17
CA MET A 1 -18.88 11.71 29.95
C MET A 1 -18.87 13.14 29.38
N ARG A 2 -18.77 14.19 30.20
CA ARG A 2 -18.61 15.56 29.67
C ARG A 2 -17.21 15.68 29.02
N PRO A 3 -17.04 16.45 27.93
CA PRO A 3 -15.74 16.61 27.25
C PRO A 3 -14.58 16.93 28.20
N ASP A 4 -14.80 17.83 29.17
CA ASP A 4 -13.78 18.27 30.14
C ASP A 4 -13.35 17.18 31.14
N ALA A 5 -14.19 16.17 31.37
CA ALA A 5 -13.85 15.05 32.25
C ALA A 5 -12.96 14.03 31.53
N MET A 6 -13.18 13.85 30.23
CA MET A 6 -12.36 12.98 29.38
C MET A 6 -10.95 13.58 29.18
N CYS A 7 -10.85 14.89 28.90
CA CYS A 7 -9.55 15.56 28.76
C CYS A 7 -8.71 15.45 30.03
N ARG A 8 -9.29 15.75 31.20
CA ARG A 8 -8.56 15.66 32.48
C ARG A 8 -8.12 14.24 32.83
N TRP A 9 -8.96 13.25 32.55
CA TRP A 9 -8.59 11.85 32.72
C TRP A 9 -7.44 11.46 31.79
N MET A 10 -7.49 11.90 30.53
CA MET A 10 -6.47 11.63 29.53
C MET A 10 -5.13 12.29 29.90
N GLU A 11 -5.15 13.56 30.31
CA GLU A 11 -3.98 14.28 30.82
C GLU A 11 -3.34 13.57 32.01
N SER A 12 -4.15 13.13 32.99
CA SER A 12 -3.65 12.36 34.15
C SER A 12 -2.97 11.06 33.72
N LYS A 13 -3.59 10.29 32.83
CA LYS A 13 -3.04 9.00 32.42
C LYS A 13 -1.78 9.14 31.56
N ILE A 14 -1.71 10.16 30.69
CA ILE A 14 -0.52 10.48 29.90
C ILE A 14 0.62 10.87 30.86
N SER A 15 0.34 11.71 31.85
CA SER A 15 1.30 12.10 32.90
C SER A 15 1.83 10.91 33.69
N GLU A 16 1.01 9.90 33.98
CA GLU A 16 1.43 8.69 34.71
C GLU A 16 2.27 7.73 33.85
N THR A 17 2.08 7.76 32.53
CA THR A 17 2.69 6.79 31.61
C THR A 17 4.02 7.30 31.03
N LEU A 18 4.17 8.62 30.88
CA LEU A 18 5.39 9.22 30.33
C LEU A 18 6.51 9.28 31.38
N PRO A 19 7.73 8.81 31.08
CA PRO A 19 8.87 9.00 31.96
C PRO A 19 9.32 10.47 32.01
N GLU A 20 10.21 10.81 32.95
CA GLU A 20 10.76 12.18 33.08
C GLU A 20 11.46 12.69 31.81
N SER A 21 11.92 11.80 30.94
CA SER A 21 12.52 12.13 29.65
C SER A 21 12.04 11.16 28.57
N PHE A 22 11.50 11.71 27.49
CA PHE A 22 11.00 10.98 26.32
C PHE A 22 11.30 11.78 25.05
N ALA A 23 11.37 11.10 23.90
CA ALA A 23 11.45 11.74 22.60
C ALA A 23 10.05 11.89 21.99
N ILE A 24 9.88 12.85 21.09
CA ILE A 24 8.64 13.05 20.34
C ILE A 24 8.90 12.73 18.87
N VAL A 25 8.17 11.76 18.33
CA VAL A 25 8.06 11.50 16.90
C VAL A 25 6.84 12.25 16.38
N TYR A 26 6.97 13.00 15.30
CA TYR A 26 5.83 13.65 14.67
C TYR A 26 5.84 13.37 13.17
N ASP A 27 4.64 13.25 12.60
CA ASP A 27 4.42 13.12 11.16
C ASP A 27 3.30 14.06 10.72
N GLY A 28 3.46 14.69 9.57
CA GLY A 28 2.55 15.69 9.05
C GLY A 28 2.05 15.30 7.67
N TRP A 29 0.74 15.37 7.45
CA TRP A 29 0.16 15.17 6.12
C TRP A 29 -0.97 16.17 5.85
N THR A 30 -1.31 16.32 4.58
CA THR A 30 -2.37 17.23 4.12
C THR A 30 -3.45 16.40 3.44
N SER A 31 -4.71 16.64 3.78
CA SER A 31 -5.85 16.11 3.04
C SER A 31 -6.81 17.26 2.74
N GLY A 32 -7.03 17.52 1.45
CA GLY A 32 -7.73 18.72 0.98
C GLY A 32 -7.01 19.99 1.42
N SER A 33 -7.74 20.89 2.10
CA SER A 33 -7.21 22.14 2.68
C SER A 33 -6.74 22.00 4.13
N THR A 34 -6.80 20.81 4.71
CA THR A 34 -6.52 20.60 6.15
C THR A 34 -5.17 19.92 6.34
N HIS A 35 -4.34 20.52 7.20
CA HIS A 35 -3.08 19.95 7.66
C HIS A 35 -3.29 19.16 8.95
N TYR A 36 -2.78 17.93 8.96
CA TYR A 36 -2.82 17.02 10.10
C TYR A 36 -1.39 16.83 10.59
N VAL A 37 -1.22 16.76 11.90
CA VAL A 37 0.03 16.38 12.54
C VAL A 37 -0.28 15.30 13.55
N ALA A 38 0.32 14.13 13.38
CA ALA A 38 0.38 13.12 14.43
C ALA A 38 1.63 13.37 15.26
N MET A 39 1.50 13.35 16.58
CA MET A 39 2.60 13.43 17.53
C MET A 39 2.54 12.23 18.46
N PHE A 40 3.67 11.55 18.64
CA PHE A 40 3.84 10.38 19.47
C PHE A 40 5.00 10.60 20.42
N ALA A 41 4.82 10.31 21.70
CA ALA A 41 5.95 10.18 22.61
C ALA A 41 6.55 8.77 22.49
N THR A 42 7.88 8.69 22.38
CA THR A 42 8.65 7.45 22.39
C THR A 42 9.67 7.47 23.52
N PHE A 43 9.78 6.37 24.25
CA PHE A 43 10.67 6.22 25.38
C PHE A 43 11.09 4.75 25.50
N PRO A 44 12.25 4.46 26.10
CA PRO A 44 12.75 3.08 26.23
C PRO A 44 11.74 2.24 27.03
N ASN A 45 11.16 1.25 26.38
CA ASN A 45 10.35 0.23 27.04
C ASN A 45 10.69 -1.09 26.37
N ASP A 46 11.48 -1.93 27.05
CA ASP A 46 12.06 -3.17 26.50
C ASP A 46 11.03 -4.27 26.21
N SER A 47 9.73 -3.95 26.28
CA SER A 47 8.66 -4.90 26.06
C SER A 47 7.88 -4.56 24.78
N HIS A 48 7.78 -5.54 23.86
CA HIS A 48 6.80 -5.52 22.76
C HIS A 48 5.35 -5.29 23.25
N ARG A 49 5.11 -5.43 24.56
CA ARG A 49 3.85 -5.17 25.28
C ARG A 49 3.52 -3.67 25.41
N GLY A 50 4.46 -2.76 25.12
CA GLY A 50 4.19 -1.32 25.14
C GLY A 50 3.10 -0.91 24.16
N TYR A 51 3.09 -1.50 22.96
CA TYR A 51 2.09 -1.21 21.93
C TYR A 51 0.68 -1.69 22.31
N GLU A 52 0.58 -2.84 22.96
CA GLU A 52 -0.69 -3.37 23.48
C GLU A 52 -1.30 -2.43 24.53
N LYS A 53 -0.50 -2.01 25.51
CA LYS A 53 -0.94 -1.06 26.55
C LYS A 53 -1.33 0.28 25.95
N TYR A 54 -0.61 0.72 24.91
CA TYR A 54 -0.92 1.93 24.18
C TYR A 54 -2.24 1.81 23.41
N LEU A 55 -2.49 0.69 22.73
CA LEU A 55 -3.76 0.42 22.06
C LEU A 55 -4.93 0.45 23.06
N ASP A 56 -4.81 -0.26 24.18
CA ASP A 56 -5.84 -0.27 25.24
C ASP A 56 -6.05 1.12 25.84
N PHE A 57 -4.98 1.89 25.99
CA PHE A 57 -5.06 3.27 26.43
C PHE A 57 -5.87 4.13 25.45
N VAL A 58 -5.51 4.14 24.17
CA VAL A 58 -6.19 4.93 23.14
C VAL A 58 -7.65 4.52 23.02
N LEU A 59 -7.95 3.21 22.98
CA LEU A 59 -9.32 2.72 22.94
C LEU A 59 -10.10 3.15 24.20
N GLY A 60 -9.47 3.04 25.37
CA GLY A 60 -10.05 3.45 26.65
C GLY A 60 -10.43 4.93 26.71
N VAL A 61 -9.67 5.83 26.06
CA VAL A 61 -10.04 7.26 25.92
C VAL A 61 -11.43 7.42 25.31
N TYR A 62 -11.77 6.57 24.34
CA TYR A 62 -13.06 6.61 23.64
C TYR A 62 -14.12 5.68 24.26
N GLY A 63 -13.85 5.10 25.43
CA GLY A 63 -14.73 4.09 26.04
C GLY A 63 -14.87 2.84 25.17
N LYS A 64 -13.81 2.49 24.45
CA LYS A 64 -13.71 1.31 23.59
C LYS A 64 -12.68 0.34 24.14
N ASP A 65 -12.75 -0.89 23.66
CA ASP A 65 -11.79 -1.95 23.92
C ASP A 65 -11.42 -2.67 22.61
N ARG A 66 -10.55 -3.69 22.71
CA ARG A 66 -10.08 -4.47 21.56
C ARG A 66 -11.20 -5.26 20.88
N GLU A 67 -12.34 -5.50 21.53
CA GLU A 67 -13.49 -6.18 20.92
C GLU A 67 -14.18 -5.28 19.90
N ASN A 68 -14.08 -3.95 20.08
CA ASN A 68 -14.59 -2.98 19.12
C ASN A 68 -13.71 -2.84 17.86
N VAL A 69 -12.49 -3.39 17.88
CA VAL A 69 -11.56 -3.35 16.73
C VAL A 69 -11.77 -4.60 15.87
N VAL A 70 -12.16 -4.37 14.62
CA VAL A 70 -12.44 -5.44 13.64
C VAL A 70 -11.22 -5.82 12.81
N ALA A 71 -10.27 -4.90 12.62
CA ALA A 71 -9.01 -5.13 11.91
C ALA A 71 -7.96 -4.06 12.26
N LEU A 72 -6.69 -4.42 12.15
CA LEU A 72 -5.55 -3.51 12.09
C LEU A 72 -5.07 -3.40 10.65
N ILE A 73 -4.71 -2.19 10.21
CA ILE A 73 -4.25 -1.95 8.84
C ILE A 73 -2.87 -1.31 8.91
N GLY A 74 -1.88 -1.94 8.28
CA GLY A 74 -0.49 -1.51 8.38
C GLY A 74 0.40 -2.15 7.33
N ASP A 75 1.66 -1.74 7.28
CA ASP A 75 2.65 -2.44 6.46
C ASP A 75 2.96 -3.83 7.00
N ASN A 76 3.53 -4.71 6.16
CA ASN A 76 3.80 -6.10 6.53
C ASN A 76 5.09 -6.21 7.36
N PHE A 77 5.53 -5.15 8.04
CA PHE A 77 6.73 -5.18 8.85
C PHE A 77 6.57 -6.16 10.02
N SER A 78 7.66 -6.80 10.44
CA SER A 78 7.64 -7.85 11.47
C SER A 78 7.03 -7.36 12.78
N THR A 79 7.32 -6.11 13.18
CA THR A 79 6.76 -5.48 14.37
C THR A 79 5.24 -5.33 14.30
N ASN A 80 4.70 -4.90 13.16
CA ASN A 80 3.25 -4.71 12.99
C ASN A 80 2.50 -6.04 12.96
N ARG A 81 3.10 -7.06 12.32
CA ARG A 81 2.56 -8.44 12.39
C ARG A 81 2.60 -9.00 13.81
N ALA A 82 3.70 -8.79 14.52
CA ALA A 82 3.81 -9.23 15.92
C ALA A 82 2.79 -8.52 16.81
N PHE A 83 2.61 -7.21 16.61
CA PHE A 83 1.61 -6.43 17.31
C PHE A 83 0.18 -6.93 17.06
N ALA A 84 -0.19 -7.21 15.81
CA ALA A 84 -1.52 -7.75 15.49
C ALA A 84 -1.78 -9.10 16.17
N ARG A 85 -0.78 -10.00 16.15
CA ARG A 85 -0.86 -11.30 16.83
C ARG A 85 -1.03 -11.14 18.34
N LEU A 86 -0.24 -10.26 18.95
CA LEU A 86 -0.30 -9.98 20.38
C LEU A 86 -1.62 -9.29 20.79
N ALA A 87 -2.13 -8.41 19.94
CA ALA A 87 -3.42 -7.75 20.13
C ALA A 87 -4.62 -8.70 19.94
N GLY A 88 -4.42 -9.82 19.24
CA GLY A 88 -5.50 -10.77 18.89
C GLY A 88 -6.49 -10.19 17.87
N VAL A 89 -6.04 -9.25 17.04
CA VAL A 89 -6.87 -8.56 16.04
C VAL A 89 -6.35 -8.89 14.64
N PRO A 90 -7.22 -9.28 13.68
CA PRO A 90 -6.80 -9.55 12.31
C PRO A 90 -6.10 -8.36 11.66
N MET A 91 -5.11 -8.62 10.82
CA MET A 91 -4.34 -7.59 10.11
C MET A 91 -4.57 -7.65 8.61
N ILE A 92 -4.82 -6.49 8.00
CA ILE A 92 -4.75 -6.28 6.55
C ILE A 92 -3.41 -5.68 6.21
N GLY A 93 -2.66 -6.39 5.36
CA GLY A 93 -1.35 -5.97 4.93
C GLY A 93 -1.33 -4.86 3.89
N CYS A 94 -0.17 -4.22 3.73
CA CYS A 94 0.03 -3.16 2.75
C CYS A 94 0.20 -3.74 1.33
N ALA A 95 -0.80 -3.52 0.47
CA ALA A 95 -0.77 -3.93 -0.94
C ALA A 95 0.43 -3.37 -1.72
N SER A 96 0.72 -2.06 -1.63
CA SER A 96 1.89 -1.45 -2.28
C SER A 96 3.20 -2.07 -1.82
N HIS A 97 3.33 -2.42 -0.55
CA HIS A 97 4.54 -3.04 -0.04
C HIS A 97 4.73 -4.42 -0.70
N ARG A 98 3.67 -5.23 -0.76
CA ARG A 98 3.68 -6.53 -1.44
C ARG A 98 3.98 -6.39 -2.94
N PHE A 99 3.37 -5.41 -3.59
CA PHE A 99 3.62 -5.11 -5.00
C PHE A 99 5.07 -4.68 -5.24
N ASN A 100 5.62 -3.82 -4.38
CA ASN A 100 7.02 -3.41 -4.46
C ASN A 100 8.00 -4.55 -4.25
N LEU A 101 7.71 -5.48 -3.33
CA LEU A 101 8.53 -6.69 -3.16
C LEU A 101 8.54 -7.51 -4.45
N PHE A 102 7.39 -7.71 -5.07
CA PHE A 102 7.29 -8.39 -6.37
C PHE A 102 8.08 -7.68 -7.47
N VAL A 103 7.90 -6.36 -7.64
CA VAL A 103 8.68 -5.59 -8.62
C VAL A 103 10.18 -5.67 -8.32
N GLY A 104 10.56 -5.73 -7.04
CA GLY A 104 11.93 -5.98 -6.61
C GLY A 104 12.46 -7.33 -7.10
N ASP A 105 11.66 -8.40 -6.99
CA ASP A 105 12.01 -9.73 -7.51
C ASP A 105 12.19 -9.68 -9.04
N VAL A 106 11.30 -9.00 -9.78
CA VAL A 106 11.42 -8.80 -11.24
C VAL A 106 12.71 -8.04 -11.59
N LEU A 107 13.08 -7.01 -10.84
CA LEU A 107 14.33 -6.28 -11.09
C LEU A 107 15.56 -7.13 -10.78
N ALA A 108 15.50 -7.97 -9.74
CA ALA A 108 16.60 -8.85 -9.35
C ALA A 108 16.93 -9.87 -10.44
N GLU A 109 15.93 -10.39 -11.16
CA GLU A 109 16.12 -11.26 -12.33
C GLU A 109 16.91 -10.59 -13.47
N HIS A 110 16.94 -9.26 -13.51
CA HIS A 110 17.58 -8.46 -14.55
C HIS A 110 18.77 -7.63 -14.02
N GLU A 111 19.28 -7.94 -12.84
CA GLU A 111 20.26 -7.11 -12.14
C GLU A 111 21.55 -6.88 -12.96
N GLU A 112 22.04 -7.89 -13.67
CA GLU A 112 23.22 -7.77 -14.54
C GLU A 112 23.03 -6.71 -15.64
N LEU A 113 21.86 -6.71 -16.30
CA LEU A 113 21.53 -5.71 -17.32
C LEU A 113 21.37 -4.33 -16.71
N LEU A 114 20.71 -4.23 -15.56
CA LEU A 114 20.52 -2.96 -14.86
C LEU A 114 21.85 -2.35 -14.41
N VAL A 115 22.79 -3.18 -13.94
CA VAL A 115 24.15 -2.77 -13.58
C VAL A 115 24.90 -2.27 -14.81
N ALA A 116 24.83 -2.98 -15.94
CA ALA A 116 25.49 -2.59 -17.17
C ALA A 116 24.96 -1.24 -17.70
N VAL A 117 23.64 -1.05 -17.74
CA VAL A 117 23.04 0.24 -18.10
C VAL A 117 23.48 1.33 -17.12
N ASN A 118 23.43 1.06 -15.81
CA ASN A 118 23.84 2.05 -14.81
C ASN A 118 25.33 2.45 -14.95
N ALA A 119 26.20 1.53 -15.37
CA ALA A 119 27.60 1.82 -15.66
C ALA A 119 27.75 2.78 -16.86
N ILE A 120 27.01 2.54 -17.96
CA ILE A 120 26.96 3.46 -19.12
C ILE A 120 26.45 4.83 -18.67
N MET A 121 25.33 4.87 -17.95
CA MET A 121 24.71 6.10 -17.47
C MET A 121 25.65 6.89 -16.55
N LYS A 122 26.39 6.21 -15.67
CA LYS A 122 27.45 6.82 -14.84
C LYS A 122 28.57 7.37 -15.71
N LYS A 123 29.08 6.61 -16.68
CA LYS A 123 30.17 7.06 -17.56
C LYS A 123 29.78 8.32 -18.35
N LEU A 124 28.54 8.42 -18.81
CA LEU A 124 28.01 9.60 -19.50
C LEU A 124 27.94 10.86 -18.62
N THR A 125 28.05 10.74 -17.30
CA THR A 125 28.13 11.91 -16.40
C THR A 125 29.53 12.51 -16.31
N ASN A 126 30.57 11.81 -16.79
CA ASN A 126 31.95 12.33 -16.77
C ASN A 126 32.07 13.60 -17.60
N ILE A 127 32.91 14.54 -17.16
CA ILE A 127 33.00 15.91 -17.70
C ILE A 127 33.11 15.93 -19.23
N ILE A 128 34.03 15.15 -19.81
CA ILE A 128 34.29 15.12 -21.26
C ILE A 128 33.09 14.55 -22.03
N LEU A 129 32.57 13.40 -21.58
CA LEU A 129 31.43 12.72 -22.20
C LEU A 129 30.15 13.55 -22.08
N SER A 130 29.92 14.13 -20.91
CA SER A 130 28.79 15.03 -20.66
C SER A 130 28.86 16.28 -21.55
N ALA A 131 30.05 16.86 -21.75
CA ALA A 131 30.25 17.99 -22.64
C ALA A 131 29.97 17.64 -24.11
N LYS A 132 30.41 16.47 -24.59
CA LYS A 132 30.08 15.98 -25.93
C LYS A 132 28.59 15.66 -26.07
N LEU A 133 28.00 14.96 -25.11
CA LEU A 133 26.58 14.62 -25.11
C LEU A 133 25.70 15.86 -25.18
N ARG A 134 26.06 16.94 -24.45
CA ARG A 134 25.38 18.25 -24.51
C ARG A 134 25.37 18.91 -25.88
N ARG A 135 26.30 18.54 -26.77
CA ARG A 135 26.33 19.03 -28.16
C ARG A 135 25.39 18.23 -29.08
N LEU A 136 24.98 17.03 -28.66
CA LEU A 136 24.12 16.12 -29.43
C LEU A 136 22.67 16.17 -28.96
N THR A 137 22.43 16.40 -27.66
CA THR A 137 21.09 16.41 -27.07
C THR A 137 21.05 17.17 -25.72
N ASP A 138 19.89 17.73 -25.40
CA ASP A 138 19.61 18.34 -24.10
C ASP A 138 19.34 17.32 -22.98
N LEU A 139 19.19 16.05 -23.33
CA LEU A 139 18.97 14.99 -22.35
C LEU A 139 20.19 14.83 -21.43
N ARG A 140 19.93 14.45 -20.18
CA ARG A 140 20.95 14.18 -19.16
C ARG A 140 20.87 12.73 -18.68
N PRO A 141 21.98 12.06 -18.39
CA PRO A 141 21.93 10.72 -17.80
C PRO A 141 21.21 10.74 -16.45
N LYS A 142 20.47 9.68 -16.16
CA LYS A 142 19.89 9.37 -14.84
C LYS A 142 20.51 8.08 -14.33
N GLN A 143 20.88 8.04 -13.06
CA GLN A 143 21.36 6.82 -12.39
C GLN A 143 20.22 6.22 -11.58
N ARG A 144 20.26 4.89 -11.40
CA ARG A 144 19.30 4.22 -10.52
C ARG A 144 19.72 4.36 -9.05
N ASN A 145 18.73 4.44 -8.18
CA ASN A 145 18.83 4.14 -6.76
C ASN A 145 18.24 2.73 -6.56
N GLN A 146 19.09 1.77 -6.15
CA GLN A 146 18.70 0.36 -6.01
C GLN A 146 17.48 0.15 -5.10
N THR A 147 17.29 1.01 -4.10
CA THR A 147 16.17 0.90 -3.15
C THR A 147 14.82 1.33 -3.74
N ARG A 148 14.80 1.96 -4.93
CA ARG A 148 13.62 2.61 -5.50
C ARG A 148 13.44 2.25 -6.97
N TRP A 149 12.54 1.31 -7.26
CA TRP A 149 12.35 0.79 -8.62
C TRP A 149 11.95 1.86 -9.66
N ASN A 150 11.24 2.93 -9.26
CA ASN A 150 10.93 4.08 -10.12
C ASN A 150 12.19 4.71 -10.74
N SER A 151 13.31 4.69 -10.01
CA SER A 151 14.58 5.21 -10.51
C SER A 151 15.19 4.30 -11.57
N SER A 152 14.99 2.98 -11.46
CA SER A 152 15.36 2.01 -12.50
C SER A 152 14.55 2.26 -13.77
N VAL A 153 13.23 2.48 -13.66
CA VAL A 153 12.39 2.84 -14.81
C VAL A 153 12.87 4.13 -15.47
N ALA A 154 13.11 5.18 -14.67
CA ALA A 154 13.59 6.46 -15.18
C ALA A 154 14.99 6.38 -15.81
N MET A 155 15.86 5.49 -15.31
CA MET A 155 17.17 5.21 -15.89
C MET A 155 17.03 4.50 -17.24
N LEU A 156 16.22 3.44 -17.33
CA LEU A 156 16.02 2.68 -18.55
C LEU A 156 15.36 3.52 -19.65
N ASP A 157 14.29 4.28 -19.33
CA ASP A 157 13.67 5.24 -20.25
C ASP A 157 14.70 6.25 -20.78
N ARG A 158 15.56 6.77 -19.88
CA ARG A 158 16.59 7.71 -20.27
C ARG A 158 17.67 7.06 -21.13
N TYR A 159 18.08 5.83 -20.82
CA TYR A 159 19.06 5.07 -21.60
C TYR A 159 18.57 4.84 -23.03
N VAL A 160 17.33 4.36 -23.21
CA VAL A 160 16.74 4.11 -24.54
C VAL A 160 16.76 5.39 -25.39
N LYS A 161 16.46 6.55 -24.80
CA LYS A 161 16.50 7.85 -25.49
C LYS A 161 17.91 8.35 -25.79
N LEU A 162 18.89 8.03 -24.93
CA LEU A 162 20.29 8.45 -25.11
C LEU A 162 21.07 7.55 -26.06
N LYS A 163 20.69 6.27 -26.14
CA LYS A 163 21.37 5.22 -26.89
C LYS A 163 21.75 5.62 -28.33
N PRO A 164 20.88 6.24 -29.16
CA PRO A 164 21.25 6.63 -30.53
C PRO A 164 22.42 7.61 -30.62
N PHE A 165 22.67 8.39 -29.56
CA PHE A 165 23.73 9.40 -29.52
C PHE A 165 25.06 8.85 -29.00
N VAL A 166 25.06 7.71 -28.30
CA VAL A 166 26.28 7.17 -27.66
C VAL A 166 27.36 6.83 -28.70
N PRO A 167 27.07 6.11 -29.80
CA PRO A 167 28.08 5.79 -30.83
C PRO A 167 28.63 7.04 -31.55
N LEU A 168 27.83 8.13 -31.61
CA LEU A 168 28.23 9.37 -32.29
C LEU A 168 29.31 10.15 -31.52
N MET A 169 29.61 9.78 -30.27
CA MET A 169 30.63 10.45 -29.46
C MET A 169 32.06 10.09 -29.87
N GLY A 170 32.24 8.93 -30.54
CA GLY A 170 33.52 8.43 -31.05
C GLY A 170 34.59 8.34 -29.96
N LEU A 171 34.28 7.67 -28.85
CA LEU A 171 35.19 7.50 -27.72
C LEU A 171 35.26 6.02 -27.34
N GLU A 172 36.42 5.39 -27.56
CA GLU A 172 36.64 3.96 -27.30
C GLU A 172 36.23 3.54 -25.88
N GLU A 173 36.42 4.42 -24.89
CA GLU A 173 36.03 4.18 -23.50
C GLU A 173 34.54 3.90 -23.29
N ILE A 174 33.65 4.45 -24.15
CA ILE A 174 32.21 4.20 -24.08
C ILE A 174 31.77 3.12 -25.06
N ASP A 175 32.48 2.97 -26.19
CA ASP A 175 32.22 1.94 -27.17
C ASP A 175 32.42 0.54 -26.58
N ASN A 176 33.41 0.37 -25.71
CA ASN A 176 33.65 -0.87 -24.96
C ASN A 176 32.55 -1.20 -23.92
N LEU A 177 31.70 -0.22 -23.58
CA LEU A 177 30.58 -0.40 -22.64
C LEU A 177 29.24 -0.58 -23.37
N LEU A 178 29.20 -0.46 -24.70
CA LEU A 178 27.97 -0.60 -25.46
C LEU A 178 27.40 -2.01 -25.30
N LEU A 179 26.10 -2.06 -25.07
CA LEU A 179 25.39 -3.31 -24.97
C LEU A 179 25.23 -3.94 -26.36
N SER A 180 25.15 -5.27 -26.39
CA SER A 180 24.80 -5.99 -27.61
C SER A 180 23.35 -5.69 -28.02
N VAL A 181 23.06 -5.85 -29.31
CA VAL A 181 21.70 -5.72 -29.86
C VAL A 181 20.68 -6.60 -29.12
N ARG A 182 21.11 -7.78 -28.64
CA ARG A 182 20.25 -8.68 -27.84
C ARG A 182 19.93 -8.11 -26.46
N GLN A 183 20.93 -7.56 -25.77
CA GLN A 183 20.75 -6.95 -24.45
C GLN A 183 19.88 -5.70 -24.54
N ASP A 184 20.07 -4.87 -25.57
CA ASP A 184 19.21 -3.71 -25.81
C ASP A 184 17.75 -4.10 -26.03
N ARG A 185 17.50 -5.13 -26.86
CA ARG A 185 16.14 -5.63 -27.05
C ARG A 185 15.55 -6.11 -25.72
N HIS A 186 16.35 -6.76 -24.87
CA HIS A 186 15.91 -7.18 -23.54
C HIS A 186 15.54 -5.96 -22.67
N ILE A 187 16.32 -4.88 -22.71
CA ILE A 187 16.01 -3.63 -22.01
C ILE A 187 14.69 -3.03 -22.49
N ASP A 188 14.42 -3.01 -23.80
CA ASP A 188 13.17 -2.48 -24.33
C ASP A 188 11.96 -3.29 -23.81
N HIS A 189 12.06 -4.62 -23.78
CA HIS A 189 11.02 -5.50 -23.24
C HIS A 189 10.84 -5.31 -21.72
N LEU A 190 11.93 -5.17 -20.97
CA LEU A 190 11.89 -4.92 -19.53
C LEU A 190 11.25 -3.55 -19.23
N LEU A 191 11.61 -2.51 -19.98
CA LEU A 191 11.05 -1.18 -19.82
C LEU A 191 9.54 -1.19 -20.08
N ALA A 192 9.07 -1.88 -21.13
CA ALA A 192 7.65 -2.01 -21.41
C ALA A 192 6.90 -2.67 -20.24
N LYS A 193 7.42 -3.78 -19.70
CA LYS A 193 6.85 -4.46 -18.52
C LYS A 193 6.80 -3.55 -17.29
N LEU A 194 7.87 -2.81 -17.02
CA LEU A 194 7.94 -1.92 -15.86
C LEU A 194 7.02 -0.69 -16.00
N ILE A 195 6.80 -0.20 -17.22
CA ILE A 195 5.80 0.86 -17.49
C ILE A 195 4.40 0.34 -17.17
N ASP A 196 4.09 -0.88 -17.58
CA ASP A 196 2.80 -1.48 -17.33
C ASP A 196 2.56 -1.73 -15.83
N LEU A 197 3.55 -2.27 -15.13
CA LEU A 197 3.52 -2.39 -13.66
C LEU A 197 3.40 -1.03 -12.95
N ASN A 198 3.87 0.05 -13.56
CA ASN A 198 3.67 1.40 -13.01
C ASN A 198 2.21 1.86 -13.11
N SER A 199 1.43 1.37 -14.07
CA SER A 199 -0.02 1.63 -14.12
C SER A 199 -0.72 1.05 -12.88
N VAL A 200 -0.41 -0.20 -12.52
CA VAL A 200 -0.94 -0.87 -11.32
C VAL A 200 -0.58 -0.10 -10.06
N LYS A 201 0.67 0.36 -9.95
CA LYS A 201 1.09 1.21 -8.83
C LYS A 201 0.22 2.47 -8.69
N LEU A 202 -0.09 3.15 -9.80
CA LEU A 202 -0.89 4.38 -9.78
C LEU A 202 -2.32 4.09 -9.30
N GLU A 203 -2.93 3.00 -9.78
CA GLU A 203 -4.24 2.54 -9.30
C GLU A 203 -4.21 2.20 -7.81
N LEU A 204 -3.15 1.52 -7.34
CA LEU A 204 -2.94 1.22 -5.90
C LEU A 204 -2.77 2.48 -5.02
N GLN A 205 -2.54 3.65 -5.61
CA GLN A 205 -2.43 4.94 -4.92
C GLN A 205 -3.77 5.68 -4.85
N ASP A 206 -4.83 5.22 -5.53
CA ASP A 206 -6.16 5.82 -5.44
C ASP A 206 -6.73 5.69 -4.01
N GLU A 207 -7.25 6.80 -3.46
CA GLU A 207 -7.88 6.85 -2.14
C GLU A 207 -9.20 6.05 -2.08
N ALA A 208 -9.83 5.84 -3.24
CA ALA A 208 -11.09 5.13 -3.35
C ALA A 208 -10.93 3.61 -3.52
N ILE A 209 -9.71 3.11 -3.72
CA ILE A 209 -9.47 1.70 -4.04
C ILE A 209 -9.92 0.78 -2.90
N THR A 210 -10.68 -0.26 -3.24
CA THR A 210 -11.12 -1.29 -2.29
C THR A 210 -10.21 -2.51 -2.31
N LEU A 211 -10.29 -3.36 -1.28
CA LEU A 211 -9.54 -4.62 -1.28
C LEU A 211 -9.95 -5.56 -2.43
N ALA A 212 -11.18 -5.46 -2.93
CA ALA A 212 -11.62 -6.21 -4.10
C ALA A 212 -10.95 -5.72 -5.39
N ASP A 213 -10.81 -4.40 -5.56
CA ASP A 213 -10.10 -3.81 -6.70
C ASP A 213 -8.61 -4.19 -6.67
N VAL A 214 -7.98 -4.09 -5.49
CA VAL A 214 -6.59 -4.55 -5.28
C VAL A 214 -6.43 -6.02 -5.67
N ARG A 215 -7.39 -6.86 -5.27
CA ARG A 215 -7.37 -8.29 -5.62
C ARG A 215 -7.43 -8.49 -7.14
N GLY A 216 -8.34 -7.79 -7.82
CA GLY A 216 -8.48 -7.83 -9.27
C GLY A 216 -7.18 -7.41 -9.98
N LEU A 217 -6.57 -6.30 -9.56
CA LEU A 217 -5.28 -5.83 -10.09
C LEU A 217 -4.18 -6.88 -9.90
N PHE A 218 -4.10 -7.48 -8.72
CA PHE A 218 -3.09 -8.51 -8.45
C PHE A 218 -3.36 -9.82 -9.20
N ASP A 219 -4.61 -10.18 -9.46
CA ASP A 219 -4.93 -11.37 -10.25
C ASP A 219 -4.55 -11.18 -11.72
N GLU A 220 -4.75 -9.97 -12.27
CA GLU A 220 -4.26 -9.61 -13.61
C GLU A 220 -2.73 -9.71 -13.69
N VAL A 221 -2.03 -9.11 -12.71
CA VAL A 221 -0.56 -9.19 -12.62
C VAL A 221 -0.09 -10.63 -12.49
N VAL A 222 -0.78 -11.48 -11.73
CA VAL A 222 -0.43 -12.91 -11.61
C VAL A 222 -0.68 -13.67 -12.92
N GLY A 223 -1.70 -13.29 -13.68
CA GLY A 223 -1.98 -13.84 -15.01
C GLY A 223 -0.86 -13.56 -16.00
N GLU A 224 -0.33 -12.33 -16.01
CA GLU A 224 0.78 -11.94 -16.89
C GLU A 224 2.16 -12.35 -16.38
N PHE A 225 2.34 -12.35 -15.05
CA PHE A 225 3.60 -12.65 -14.38
C PHE A 225 3.39 -13.81 -13.38
N PRO A 226 3.55 -15.07 -13.80
CA PRO A 226 3.37 -16.22 -12.91
C PRO A 226 4.26 -16.19 -11.66
N SER A 227 5.44 -15.56 -11.72
CA SER A 227 6.33 -15.34 -10.56
C SER A 227 5.70 -14.47 -9.47
N ALA A 228 4.72 -13.62 -9.81
CA ALA A 228 3.99 -12.81 -8.85
C ALA A 228 3.20 -13.64 -7.82
N ASN A 229 2.93 -14.91 -8.11
CA ASN A 229 2.22 -15.81 -7.19
C ASN A 229 2.88 -15.87 -5.80
N GLU A 230 4.21 -15.80 -5.71
CA GLU A 230 4.90 -15.91 -4.42
C GLU A 230 4.56 -14.75 -3.48
N ARG A 231 4.26 -13.56 -4.04
CA ARG A 231 4.04 -12.32 -3.27
C ARG A 231 2.58 -11.84 -3.26
N LEU A 232 1.85 -12.05 -4.35
CA LEU A 232 0.58 -11.37 -4.62
C LEU A 232 -0.67 -12.26 -4.48
N ARG A 233 -0.54 -13.59 -4.50
CA ARG A 233 -1.71 -14.48 -4.36
C ARG A 233 -2.39 -14.36 -2.98
N PRO A 234 -3.69 -14.69 -2.84
CA PRO A 234 -4.45 -14.56 -1.58
C PRO A 234 -3.90 -15.36 -0.38
N GLY A 235 -3.05 -16.37 -0.63
CA GLY A 235 -2.39 -17.18 0.40
C GLY A 235 -0.86 -17.03 0.40
N ALA A 236 -0.32 -15.94 -0.12
CA ALA A 236 1.11 -15.66 -0.06
C ALA A 236 1.58 -15.64 1.41
N SER A 237 2.78 -16.16 1.69
CA SER A 237 3.35 -16.23 3.05
C SER A 237 3.56 -14.85 3.68
N THR A 238 3.53 -13.80 2.87
CA THR A 238 3.60 -12.40 3.31
C THR A 238 2.30 -11.89 3.92
N ILE A 239 1.17 -12.59 3.73
CA ILE A 239 -0.14 -12.24 4.30
C ILE A 239 -0.25 -12.84 5.70
N GLN A 240 -0.61 -11.99 6.65
CA GLN A 240 -0.71 -12.39 8.05
C GLN A 240 -1.98 -13.21 8.33
N ASP A 241 -3.13 -12.76 7.84
CA ASP A 241 -4.44 -13.39 8.05
C ASP A 241 -5.15 -13.65 6.71
N PRO A 242 -4.73 -14.69 5.95
CA PRO A 242 -5.19 -14.90 4.56
C PRO A 242 -6.70 -15.19 4.45
N HIS A 243 -7.28 -15.90 5.41
CA HIS A 243 -8.73 -16.15 5.44
C HIS A 243 -9.52 -14.86 5.71
N PHE A 244 -8.98 -13.96 6.53
CA PHE A 244 -9.61 -12.67 6.81
C PHE A 244 -9.61 -11.77 5.58
N GLU A 245 -8.44 -11.56 4.95
CA GLU A 245 -8.35 -10.75 3.72
C GLU A 245 -9.25 -11.32 2.62
N THR A 246 -9.22 -12.65 2.40
CA THR A 246 -10.05 -13.31 1.38
C THR A 246 -11.54 -13.18 1.69
N GLY A 247 -11.93 -13.33 2.97
CA GLY A 247 -13.31 -13.17 3.41
C GLY A 247 -13.82 -11.74 3.15
N VAL A 248 -13.02 -10.73 3.48
CA VAL A 248 -13.36 -9.32 3.24
C VAL A 248 -13.52 -9.03 1.74
N VAL A 249 -12.60 -9.55 0.91
CA VAL A 249 -12.70 -9.43 -0.56
C VAL A 249 -13.99 -10.05 -1.08
N LYS A 250 -14.33 -11.27 -0.65
CA LYS A 250 -15.57 -11.94 -1.06
C LYS A 250 -16.82 -11.15 -0.65
N VAL A 251 -16.82 -10.51 0.53
CA VAL A 251 -17.92 -9.63 0.95
C VAL A 251 -18.03 -8.40 0.03
N LEU A 252 -16.91 -7.76 -0.29
CA LEU A 252 -16.86 -6.60 -1.20
C LEU A 252 -17.31 -6.96 -2.64
N MET A 253 -17.03 -8.18 -3.09
CA MET A 253 -17.47 -8.71 -4.39
C MET A 253 -18.91 -9.24 -4.39
N HIS A 254 -19.66 -9.11 -3.30
CA HIS A 254 -21.01 -9.68 -3.13
C HIS A 254 -21.06 -11.22 -3.28
N MET A 255 -19.97 -11.90 -2.96
CA MET A 255 -19.81 -13.35 -3.01
C MET A 255 -19.90 -13.99 -1.61
N SER A 256 -20.63 -13.38 -0.68
CA SER A 256 -20.81 -13.90 0.68
C SER A 256 -21.33 -15.36 0.77
N PRO A 257 -22.12 -15.89 -0.19
CA PRO A 257 -22.47 -17.31 -0.22
C PRO A 257 -21.27 -18.25 -0.43
N SER A 258 -20.19 -17.80 -1.10
CA SER A 258 -19.00 -18.62 -1.39
C SER A 258 -17.92 -18.56 -0.30
N LEU A 259 -18.22 -17.93 0.84
CA LEU A 259 -17.33 -17.92 2.00
C LEU A 259 -17.20 -19.33 2.58
N THR A 260 -15.97 -19.78 2.78
CA THR A 260 -15.65 -21.01 3.52
C THR A 260 -15.88 -20.83 5.01
N ASP A 261 -15.99 -21.91 5.77
CA ASP A 261 -16.19 -21.82 7.23
C ASP A 261 -15.04 -21.06 7.92
N GLN A 262 -13.80 -21.28 7.49
CA GLN A 262 -12.63 -20.56 8.00
C GLN A 262 -12.69 -19.06 7.70
N GLU A 263 -13.09 -18.68 6.48
CA GLU A 263 -13.29 -17.28 6.11
C GLU A 263 -14.42 -16.66 6.95
N ARG A 264 -15.57 -17.32 7.07
CA ARG A 264 -16.71 -16.86 7.89
C ARG A 264 -16.32 -16.63 9.34
N LEU A 265 -15.58 -17.57 9.94
CA LEU A 265 -15.07 -17.45 11.31
C LEU A 265 -14.11 -16.26 11.44
N SER A 266 -13.21 -16.09 10.48
CA SER A 266 -12.23 -14.99 10.52
C SER A 266 -12.89 -13.61 10.41
N ILE A 267 -13.96 -13.47 9.63
CA ILE A 267 -14.70 -12.20 9.45
C ILE A 267 -15.92 -12.08 10.35
N ALA A 268 -16.10 -12.96 11.35
CA ALA A 268 -17.30 -13.00 12.18
C ALA A 268 -17.60 -11.65 12.88
N ARG A 269 -16.55 -10.89 13.24
CA ARG A 269 -16.70 -9.54 13.83
C ARG A 269 -17.28 -8.50 12.88
N LEU A 270 -17.25 -8.76 11.58
CA LEU A 270 -17.88 -7.92 10.56
C LEU A 270 -19.34 -8.32 10.34
N ALA A 271 -19.84 -9.41 10.91
CA ALA A 271 -21.24 -9.79 10.76
C ALA A 271 -22.14 -8.78 11.49
N VAL A 272 -23.18 -8.30 10.81
CA VAL A 272 -24.20 -7.45 11.44
C VAL A 272 -25.17 -8.38 12.15
N THR A 273 -25.22 -8.30 13.48
CA THR A 273 -26.26 -8.99 14.25
C THR A 273 -27.61 -8.42 13.84
N ALA A 274 -28.54 -9.26 13.38
CA ALA A 274 -29.87 -8.85 13.00
C ALA A 274 -30.68 -8.39 14.25
N GLY A 275 -30.51 -7.14 14.64
CA GLY A 275 -31.26 -6.45 15.68
C GLY A 275 -30.71 -5.03 15.74
N ILE A 276 -31.39 -4.00 15.26
CA ILE A 276 -32.74 -3.56 15.58
C ILE A 276 -33.45 -3.21 14.27
N ARG A 277 -34.58 -3.87 13.97
CA ARG A 277 -35.57 -3.26 13.08
C ARG A 277 -36.15 -2.10 13.88
N ASP A 278 -35.75 -0.88 13.57
CA ASP A 278 -36.56 0.29 13.92
C ASP A 278 -37.86 0.14 13.14
N ASP A 279 -38.81 -0.52 13.79
CA ASP A 279 -40.20 -0.59 13.39
C ASP A 279 -40.81 0.77 13.71
N ASP A 280 -40.63 1.76 12.83
CA ASP A 280 -41.59 2.84 12.73
C ASP A 280 -41.66 3.45 11.31
N ARG A 281 -42.89 3.43 10.78
CA ARG A 281 -43.49 4.23 9.69
C ARG A 281 -43.29 3.80 8.24
N MET A 282 -44.16 2.86 7.86
CA MET A 282 -44.86 2.89 6.57
C MET A 282 -45.56 4.25 6.36
N SER A 283 -45.08 5.07 5.43
CA SER A 283 -45.90 5.93 4.54
C SER A 283 -45.02 6.67 3.53
N ASP A 284 -45.56 6.86 2.32
CA ASP A 284 -45.02 7.61 1.16
C ASP A 284 -43.97 6.94 0.28
N ALA A 285 -44.45 5.90 -0.42
CA ALA A 285 -43.78 5.33 -1.59
C ALA A 285 -43.94 6.16 -2.88
N ASP A 286 -44.68 7.29 -2.88
CA ASP A 286 -45.10 7.96 -4.14
C ASP A 286 -44.34 9.24 -4.50
N CYS A 287 -43.19 9.53 -3.88
CA CYS A 287 -42.35 10.66 -4.31
C CYS A 287 -40.82 10.41 -4.25
N MET A 288 -40.36 9.21 -4.62
CA MET A 288 -38.91 8.97 -4.73
C MET A 288 -38.37 9.15 -6.14
N SER A 289 -37.47 10.14 -6.29
CA SER A 289 -36.66 10.33 -7.51
C SER A 289 -35.89 9.06 -7.89
N MET A 290 -35.53 8.92 -9.17
CA MET A 290 -34.74 7.77 -9.65
C MET A 290 -33.42 7.61 -8.90
N ALA A 291 -32.76 8.71 -8.52
CA ALA A 291 -31.53 8.69 -7.74
C ALA A 291 -31.76 8.14 -6.31
N SER A 292 -32.89 8.48 -5.68
CA SER A 292 -33.26 7.98 -4.35
C SER A 292 -33.61 6.49 -4.39
N ARG A 293 -34.29 6.03 -5.45
CA ARG A 293 -34.54 4.61 -5.70
C ARG A 293 -33.23 3.86 -5.92
N ALA A 294 -32.33 4.34 -6.79
CA ALA A 294 -31.02 3.70 -7.02
C ALA A 294 -30.18 3.62 -5.73
N LYS A 295 -30.18 4.66 -4.90
CA LYS A 295 -29.53 4.64 -3.58
C LYS A 295 -30.17 3.61 -2.64
N LYS A 296 -31.51 3.50 -2.61
CA LYS A 296 -32.24 2.49 -1.81
C LYS A 296 -31.94 1.07 -2.28
N TRP A 297 -31.87 0.82 -3.58
CA TRP A 297 -31.48 -0.47 -4.16
C TRP A 297 -30.03 -0.85 -3.81
N ARG A 298 -29.07 0.09 -3.91
CA ARG A 298 -27.69 -0.14 -3.44
C ARG A 298 -27.63 -0.42 -1.93
N LYS A 299 -28.40 0.32 -1.13
CA LYS A 299 -28.52 0.09 0.32
C LYS A 299 -29.10 -1.30 0.62
N MET A 300 -30.11 -1.75 -0.14
CA MET A 300 -30.69 -3.10 -0.02
C MET A 300 -29.70 -4.20 -0.44
N GLN A 301 -28.93 -4.01 -1.50
CA GLN A 301 -27.85 -4.94 -1.90
C GLN A 301 -26.73 -5.02 -0.85
N GLN A 302 -26.35 -3.89 -0.24
CA GLN A 302 -25.43 -3.87 0.91
C GLN A 302 -26.03 -4.50 2.17
N SER A 303 -27.35 -4.40 2.37
CA SER A 303 -28.05 -5.03 3.50
C SER A 303 -28.21 -6.55 3.34
N CYS A 304 -27.97 -7.09 2.15
CA CYS A 304 -28.16 -8.51 1.83
C CYS A 304 -26.93 -9.39 2.14
N SER A 305 -25.77 -8.81 2.50
CA SER A 305 -24.57 -9.59 2.79
C SER A 305 -24.56 -10.18 4.20
N GLY A 306 -25.32 -9.60 5.14
CA GLY A 306 -25.22 -9.93 6.56
C GLY A 306 -23.94 -9.42 7.23
N PHE A 307 -23.14 -8.61 6.52
CA PHE A 307 -21.87 -8.04 7.00
C PHE A 307 -21.87 -6.51 6.93
N MET A 308 -21.03 -5.88 7.74
CA MET A 308 -20.74 -4.44 7.68
C MET A 308 -20.24 -4.07 6.28
N ASP A 309 -20.43 -2.80 5.91
CA ASP A 309 -19.88 -2.27 4.67
C ASP A 309 -18.34 -2.27 4.73
N CYS A 310 -17.71 -3.33 4.25
CA CYS A 310 -16.26 -3.54 4.34
C CYS A 310 -15.43 -2.50 3.59
N ARG A 311 -16.07 -1.56 2.88
CA ARG A 311 -15.38 -0.45 2.23
C ARG A 311 -14.69 0.49 3.22
N PHE A 312 -14.90 0.44 4.54
CA PHE A 312 -14.08 1.24 5.47
C PHE A 312 -12.73 0.58 5.78
N LEU A 313 -12.54 -0.71 5.45
CA LEU A 313 -11.28 -1.44 5.59
C LEU A 313 -10.32 -1.03 4.45
N ARG A 314 -10.02 0.26 4.40
CA ARG A 314 -9.15 0.90 3.41
C ARG A 314 -7.79 1.18 4.00
N ARG A 315 -6.84 1.40 3.09
CA ARG A 315 -5.46 1.75 3.44
C ARG A 315 -5.38 3.15 4.06
N PRO A 316 -4.42 3.38 4.96
CA PRO A 316 -3.96 4.72 5.28
C PRO A 316 -3.19 5.30 4.08
N LEU A 317 -3.55 6.52 3.65
CA LEU A 317 -2.92 7.31 2.59
C LEU A 317 -1.39 7.39 2.71
N THR A 318 -0.88 7.41 3.94
CA THR A 318 0.56 7.54 4.25
C THR A 318 1.38 6.32 3.83
N CYS A 319 0.77 5.13 3.78
CA CYS A 319 1.50 3.89 3.52
C CYS A 319 1.81 3.70 2.02
N ALA A 320 0.95 4.15 1.11
CA ALA A 320 1.20 4.06 -0.33
C ALA A 320 2.31 5.03 -0.77
N SER A 321 2.26 6.28 -0.30
CA SER A 321 3.28 7.30 -0.59
C SER A 321 4.64 6.91 -0.02
N ALA A 322 4.71 6.47 1.23
CA ALA A 322 5.96 6.05 1.87
C ALA A 322 6.54 4.76 1.27
N CYS A 323 5.70 3.82 0.84
CA CYS A 323 6.18 2.58 0.22
C CYS A 323 6.79 2.80 -1.17
N PHE A 324 6.34 3.83 -1.91
CA PHE A 324 6.76 4.07 -3.29
C PHE A 324 7.74 5.24 -3.48
N GLN A 325 8.02 6.03 -2.43
CA GLN A 325 8.96 7.16 -2.46
C GLN A 325 10.41 6.74 -2.28
#